data_AF-A0A852X0L8-F1
#
_entry.id   AF-A0A852X0L8-F1
#
_cell.length_a   1.000
_cell.length_b   1.000
_cell.length_c   1.000
_cell.angle_alpha   90.00
_cell.angle_beta   90.00
_cell.angle_gamma   90.00
#
_symmetry.space_group_name_H-M   'P 1'
#
loop_
_entity.id
_entity.type
_entity.pdbx_description
1 polymer ?
#
loop_
_entity_poly.entity_id
_entity_poly.type
_entity_poly.pdbx_seq_one_letter_code
_entity_poly.pdbx_strand_id
1 'polypeptide(L)'
;MDVLQAQADVRRIYRGGFSGPLVSAIIWAVAAAVFFWVSPAAGMAVLFFGGMLIFPLAALVLKFMGGPVALPKGHPSAALAMHSAFTVPLGLLVAIVLGTYEPLLFFPASLIIVGAHYLVFISLYGMRLFAVLAGVLVALGVITLFLLPNLGAVSGWIGAGIFLVFAVLLFRARDIAH
;
A
#
# COMPACT_ATOMS: atom_id res chain seq x y z
N MET A 1 11.57 11.26 22.86
CA MET A 1 11.50 9.96 22.16
C MET A 1 12.49 10.01 21.03
N ASP A 2 13.44 9.09 20.98
CA ASP A 2 14.35 8.95 19.84
C ASP A 2 13.70 8.17 18.69
N VAL A 3 14.37 8.12 17.54
CA VAL A 3 13.83 7.47 16.32
C VAL A 3 13.66 5.96 16.50
N LEU A 4 14.57 5.29 17.21
CA LEU A 4 14.53 3.83 17.38
C LEU A 4 13.36 3.42 18.28
N GLN A 5 13.13 4.18 19.35
CA GLN A 5 11.99 4.03 20.24
C GLN A 5 10.67 4.26 19.49
N ALA A 6 10.60 5.34 18.70
CA ALA A 6 9.41 5.64 17.89
C ALA A 6 9.09 4.52 16.88
N GLN A 7 10.11 3.96 16.23
CA GLN A 7 9.95 2.83 15.30
C GLN A 7 9.51 1.56 16.02
N ALA A 8 10.07 1.28 17.21
CA ALA A 8 9.66 0.13 18.03
C ALA A 8 8.19 0.23 18.44
N ASP A 9 7.73 1.41 18.85
CA ASP A 9 6.32 1.64 19.18
C ASP A 9 5.40 1.44 17.96
N VAL A 10 5.78 1.95 16.79
CA VAL A 10 5.04 1.74 15.54
C VAL A 10 4.94 0.25 15.20
N ARG A 11 6.06 -0.50 15.26
CA ARG A 11 6.07 -1.95 15.01
C ARG A 11 5.18 -2.70 15.99
N ARG A 12 5.23 -2.35 17.28
CA ARG A 12 4.44 -3.00 18.33
C ARG A 12 2.95 -2.73 18.14
N ILE A 13 2.55 -1.47 17.98
CA ILE A 13 1.14 -1.05 17.89
C ILE A 13 0.50 -1.57 16.61
N TYR A 14 1.17 -1.41 15.47
CA TYR A 14 0.66 -1.86 14.17
C TYR A 14 1.08 -3.29 13.81
N ARG A 15 1.69 -4.03 14.75
CA ARG A 15 2.10 -5.44 14.60
C ARG A 15 2.92 -5.71 13.33
N GLY A 16 3.94 -4.90 13.12
CA GLY A 16 4.79 -4.94 11.93
C GLY A 16 4.13 -4.36 10.67
N GLY A 17 2.92 -3.80 10.77
CA GLY A 17 2.24 -3.11 9.67
C GLY A 17 1.57 -4.04 8.65
N PHE A 18 1.42 -5.33 8.97
CA PHE A 18 0.93 -6.34 8.02
C PHE A 18 -0.51 -6.09 7.53
N SER A 19 -1.35 -5.44 8.35
CA SER A 19 -2.76 -5.22 8.03
C SER A 19 -2.96 -4.26 6.86
N GLY A 20 -2.02 -3.34 6.64
CA GLY A 20 -2.03 -2.44 5.48
C GLY A 20 -1.97 -3.23 4.17
N PRO A 21 -0.86 -3.95 3.88
CA PRO A 21 -0.76 -4.81 2.70
C PRO A 21 -1.88 -5.86 2.59
N LEU A 22 -2.38 -6.41 3.70
CA LEU A 22 -3.51 -7.35 3.64
C LEU A 22 -4.76 -6.71 3.02
N VAL A 23 -5.13 -5.52 3.50
CA VAL A 23 -6.27 -4.77 2.97
C VAL A 23 -5.99 -4.31 1.54
N SER A 24 -4.77 -3.83 1.25
CA SER A 24 -4.35 -3.47 -0.11
C SER A 24 -4.52 -4.64 -1.08
N ALA A 25 -4.14 -5.87 -0.69
CA ALA A 25 -4.30 -7.05 -1.54
C ALA A 25 -5.75 -7.26 -1.97
N ILE A 26 -6.69 -7.13 -1.04
CA ILE A 26 -8.12 -7.27 -1.30
C ILE A 26 -8.60 -6.16 -2.23
N ILE A 27 -8.27 -4.90 -1.92
CA ILE A 27 -8.74 -3.74 -2.69
C ILE A 27 -8.17 -3.77 -4.11
N TRP A 28 -6.90 -4.13 -4.28
CA TRP A 28 -6.28 -4.27 -5.60
C TRP A 28 -6.88 -5.42 -6.39
N ALA A 29 -7.17 -6.56 -5.75
CA ALA A 29 -7.86 -7.67 -6.41
C ALA A 29 -9.27 -7.29 -6.87
N VAL A 30 -10.03 -6.60 -6.03
CA VAL A 30 -11.38 -6.10 -6.40
C VAL A 30 -11.30 -5.05 -7.50
N ALA A 31 -10.34 -4.12 -7.43
CA ALA A 31 -10.14 -3.12 -8.48
C ALA A 31 -9.79 -3.78 -9.81
N ALA A 32 -8.89 -4.77 -9.82
CA ALA A 32 -8.53 -5.51 -11.01
C ALA A 32 -9.72 -6.32 -11.56
N ALA A 33 -10.47 -7.02 -10.71
CA ALA A 33 -11.69 -7.71 -11.08
C ALA A 33 -12.70 -6.79 -11.77
N VAL A 34 -12.99 -5.63 -11.16
CA VAL A 34 -13.93 -4.65 -11.71
C VAL A 34 -13.39 -4.03 -13.00
N PHE A 35 -12.08 -3.78 -13.09
CA PHE A 35 -11.44 -3.26 -14.31
C PHE A 35 -11.65 -4.21 -15.49
N PHE A 36 -11.41 -5.51 -15.30
CA PHE A 36 -11.48 -6.52 -16.37
C PHE A 36 -12.92 -6.95 -16.70
N TRP A 37 -13.81 -7.02 -15.71
CA TRP A 37 -15.12 -7.64 -15.87
C TRP A 37 -16.29 -6.66 -15.88
N VAL A 38 -16.08 -5.40 -15.49
CA VAL A 38 -17.14 -4.38 -15.48
C VAL A 38 -16.77 -3.24 -16.41
N SER A 39 -15.77 -2.44 -16.05
CA SER A 39 -15.19 -1.42 -16.93
C SER A 39 -13.90 -0.85 -16.35
N PRO A 40 -12.98 -0.34 -17.20
CA PRO A 40 -11.76 0.30 -16.71
C PRO A 40 -12.03 1.45 -15.74
N ALA A 41 -12.97 2.35 -16.08
CA ALA A 41 -13.30 3.50 -15.23
C ALA A 41 -13.83 3.08 -13.85
N ALA A 42 -14.66 2.04 -13.78
CA ALA A 42 -15.13 1.51 -12.51
C ALA A 42 -13.98 0.90 -11.69
N GLY A 43 -13.06 0.16 -12.32
CA GLY A 43 -11.88 -0.38 -11.66
C GLY A 43 -10.96 0.70 -11.09
N MET A 44 -10.77 1.80 -11.84
CA MET A 44 -10.03 2.98 -11.37
C MET A 44 -10.68 3.62 -10.15
N ALA A 45 -12.01 3.80 -10.18
CA ALA A 45 -12.77 4.34 -9.07
C ALA A 45 -12.68 3.44 -7.82
N VAL A 46 -12.78 2.13 -7.99
CA VAL A 46 -12.62 1.16 -6.89
C VAL A 46 -11.24 1.30 -6.24
N LEU A 47 -10.16 1.38 -7.01
CA LEU A 47 -8.83 1.53 -6.43
C LEU A 47 -8.67 2.88 -5.72
N PHE A 48 -9.21 3.96 -6.29
CA PHE A 48 -9.11 5.30 -5.72
C PHE A 48 -9.85 5.41 -4.39
N PHE A 49 -11.15 5.10 -4.35
CA PHE A 49 -11.95 5.19 -3.14
C PHE A 49 -11.60 4.09 -2.14
N GLY A 50 -11.34 2.87 -2.62
CA GLY A 50 -10.84 1.78 -1.78
C GLY A 50 -9.51 2.13 -1.14
N GLY A 51 -8.58 2.74 -1.89
CA GLY A 51 -7.29 3.20 -1.38
C GLY A 51 -7.41 4.12 -0.16
N MET A 52 -8.39 5.03 -0.16
CA MET A 52 -8.66 5.92 0.97
C MET A 52 -9.13 5.17 2.23
N LEU A 53 -9.74 4.00 2.05
CA LEU A 53 -10.23 3.15 3.13
C LEU A 53 -9.18 2.18 3.68
N ILE A 54 -7.97 2.11 3.09
CA ILE A 54 -6.95 1.15 3.53
C ILE A 54 -6.62 1.33 5.01
N PHE A 55 -6.35 2.55 5.47
CA PHE A 55 -6.02 2.80 6.87
C PHE A 55 -7.16 2.44 7.84
N PRO A 56 -8.42 2.93 7.67
CA PRO A 56 -9.49 2.57 8.58
C PRO A 56 -9.81 1.07 8.58
N LEU A 57 -9.73 0.40 7.42
CA LEU A 57 -9.92 -1.05 7.36
C LEU A 57 -8.76 -1.82 8.00
N ALA A 58 -7.51 -1.38 7.82
CA ALA A 58 -6.35 -1.97 8.48
C ALA A 58 -6.41 -1.81 10.00
N ALA A 59 -6.90 -0.66 10.49
CA ALA A 59 -7.17 -0.43 11.90
C ALA A 59 -8.28 -1.36 12.43
N LEU A 60 -9.32 -1.61 11.63
CA LEU A 60 -10.39 -2.55 11.98
C LEU A 60 -9.86 -3.99 12.09
N VAL A 61 -8.96 -4.43 11.19
CA VAL A 61 -8.27 -5.72 11.31
C VAL A 61 -7.54 -5.82 12.64
N LEU A 62 -6.77 -4.79 13.03
CA LEU A 62 -6.06 -4.77 14.31
C LEU A 62 -7.01 -4.79 15.52
N LYS A 63 -8.14 -4.08 15.42
CA LYS A 63 -9.20 -4.07 16.45
C LYS A 63 -9.73 -5.48 16.70
N PHE A 64 -10.05 -6.22 15.64
CA PHE A 64 -10.54 -7.60 15.75
C PHE A 64 -9.51 -8.56 16.35
N MET A 65 -8.22 -8.23 16.27
CA MET A 65 -7.16 -9.01 16.92
C MET A 65 -6.83 -8.53 18.35
N GLY A 66 -7.65 -7.66 18.94
CA GLY A 66 -7.57 -7.27 20.36
C GLY A 66 -6.42 -6.30 20.72
N GLY A 67 -5.92 -5.51 19.77
CA GLY A 67 -4.80 -4.57 20.00
C GLY A 67 -5.19 -3.09 19.89
N PRO A 68 -4.28 -2.17 20.29
CA PRO A 68 -4.41 -0.76 19.96
C PRO A 68 -4.42 -0.57 18.44
N VAL A 69 -5.20 0.41 17.98
CA VAL A 69 -5.43 0.67 16.54
C VAL A 69 -4.77 1.95 16.04
N ALA A 70 -4.18 2.73 16.95
CA ALA A 70 -3.56 4.01 16.65
C ALA A 70 -2.43 4.31 17.64
N LEU A 71 -1.49 5.14 17.19
CA LEU A 71 -0.44 5.69 18.06
C LEU A 71 -1.03 6.62 19.12
N PRO A 72 -0.39 6.75 20.30
CA PRO A 72 -0.76 7.74 21.30
C PRO A 72 -0.75 9.17 20.74
N LYS A 73 -1.60 10.04 21.31
CA LYS A 73 -1.57 11.47 20.98
C LYS A 73 -0.17 12.05 21.25
N GLY A 74 0.33 12.85 20.32
CA GLY A 74 1.66 13.46 20.40
C GLY A 74 2.82 12.54 19.98
N HIS A 75 2.56 11.30 19.55
CA HIS A 75 3.60 10.43 19.03
C HIS A 75 4.23 11.02 17.75
N PRO A 76 5.56 11.16 17.65
CA PRO A 76 6.24 11.86 16.54
C PRO A 76 5.95 11.23 15.16
N SER A 77 5.81 9.91 15.09
CA SER A 77 5.50 9.20 13.84
C SER A 77 4.07 9.41 13.32
N ALA A 78 3.15 9.99 14.12
CA ALA A 78 1.76 10.16 13.70
C ALA A 78 1.63 11.15 12.53
N ALA A 79 2.33 12.29 12.60
CA ALA A 79 2.34 13.28 11.52
C ALA A 79 2.98 12.72 10.25
N LEU A 80 4.10 12.00 10.39
CA LEU A 80 4.78 11.37 9.26
C LEU A 80 3.90 10.32 8.57
N ALA A 81 3.22 9.47 9.34
CA ALA A 81 2.29 8.47 8.81
C ALA A 81 1.11 9.15 8.07
N MET A 82 0.57 10.22 8.63
CA MET A 82 -0.53 10.98 8.02
C MET A 82 -0.10 11.64 6.70
N HIS A 83 1.01 12.37 6.70
CA HIS A 83 1.52 13.02 5.48
C HIS A 83 1.84 11.98 4.40
N SER A 84 2.43 10.85 4.79
CA SER A 84 2.69 9.73 3.88
C SER A 84 1.39 9.20 3.27
N ALA A 85 0.34 8.98 4.08
CA ALA A 85 -0.94 8.47 3.60
C ALA A 85 -1.58 9.37 2.54
N PHE A 86 -1.46 10.70 2.68
CA PHE A 86 -2.00 11.65 1.70
C PHE A 86 -1.30 11.63 0.34
N THR A 87 -0.06 11.12 0.25
CA THR A 87 0.65 11.04 -1.04
C THR A 87 -0.05 10.12 -2.04
N VAL A 88 -0.72 9.06 -1.56
CA VAL A 88 -1.39 8.07 -2.42
C VAL A 88 -2.62 8.64 -3.12
N PRO A 89 -3.66 9.16 -2.43
CA PRO A 89 -4.84 9.70 -3.12
C PRO A 89 -4.48 10.87 -4.04
N LEU A 90 -3.53 11.73 -3.64
CA LEU A 90 -3.06 12.82 -4.48
C LEU A 90 -2.34 12.31 -5.73
N GLY A 91 -1.46 11.30 -5.58
CA GLY A 91 -0.78 10.67 -6.71
C GLY A 91 -1.75 9.91 -7.63
N LEU A 92 -2.76 9.23 -7.07
CA LEU A 92 -3.75 8.49 -7.86
C LEU A 92 -4.58 9.39 -8.77
N LEU A 93 -4.73 10.69 -8.47
CA LEU A 93 -5.34 11.63 -9.43
C LEU A 93 -4.55 11.67 -10.75
N VAL A 94 -3.22 11.62 -10.68
CA VAL A 94 -2.35 11.54 -11.88
C VAL A 94 -2.53 10.20 -12.59
N ALA A 95 -2.58 9.09 -11.84
CA ALA A 95 -2.81 7.77 -12.42
C ALA A 95 -4.17 7.66 -13.12
N ILE A 96 -5.22 8.25 -12.53
CA ILE A 96 -6.56 8.33 -13.14
C ILE A 96 -6.48 9.09 -14.46
N VAL A 97 -5.85 10.26 -14.49
CA VAL A 97 -5.71 11.03 -15.74
C VAL A 97 -5.00 10.21 -16.81
N LEU A 98 -3.89 9.54 -16.48
CA LEU A 98 -3.23 8.62 -17.43
C LEU A 98 -4.16 7.50 -17.90
N GLY A 99 -4.92 6.90 -16.98
CA GLY A 99 -5.91 5.87 -17.29
C GLY A 99 -7.06 6.35 -18.18
N THR A 100 -7.42 7.64 -18.13
CA THR A 100 -8.44 8.20 -19.04
C THR A 100 -7.94 8.36 -20.47
N TYR A 101 -6.62 8.54 -20.68
CA TYR A 101 -6.01 8.56 -22.00
C TYR A 101 -5.75 7.15 -22.53
N GLU A 102 -5.20 6.28 -21.68
CA GLU A 102 -4.92 4.89 -22.00
C GLU A 102 -5.10 4.03 -20.73
N PRO A 103 -6.20 3.26 -20.63
CA PRO A 103 -6.54 2.51 -19.42
C PRO A 103 -5.45 1.56 -18.92
N LEU A 104 -4.63 1.01 -19.81
CA LEU A 104 -3.53 0.12 -19.45
C LEU A 104 -2.46 0.81 -18.59
N LEU A 105 -2.34 2.15 -18.63
CA LEU A 105 -1.36 2.91 -17.85
C LEU A 105 -1.74 3.10 -16.38
N PHE A 106 -3.00 2.84 -16.00
CA PHE A 106 -3.52 3.14 -14.68
C PHE A 106 -2.85 2.34 -13.54
N PHE A 107 -2.89 1.01 -13.62
CA PHE A 107 -2.28 0.16 -12.57
C PHE A 107 -0.75 0.31 -12.49
N PRO A 108 0.00 0.36 -13.60
CA PRO A 108 1.44 0.62 -13.58
C PRO A 108 1.79 1.95 -12.91
N ALA A 109 1.10 3.04 -13.24
CA ALA A 109 1.30 4.33 -12.59
C ALA A 109 0.97 4.26 -11.08
N SER A 110 -0.15 3.62 -10.74
CA SER A 110 -0.57 3.40 -9.35
C SER A 110 0.46 2.59 -8.54
N LEU A 111 1.07 1.57 -9.13
CA LEU A 111 2.13 0.76 -8.50
C LEU A 111 3.37 1.60 -8.17
N ILE A 112 3.77 2.51 -9.05
CA ILE A 112 4.91 3.42 -8.80
C ILE A 112 4.58 4.37 -7.64
N ILE A 113 3.40 5.00 -7.68
CA ILE A 113 2.94 5.93 -6.62
C ILE A 113 2.89 5.22 -5.27
N VAL A 114 2.25 4.05 -5.22
CA VAL A 114 2.09 3.29 -3.98
C VAL A 114 3.43 2.71 -3.52
N GLY A 115 4.29 2.25 -4.43
CA GLY A 115 5.64 1.81 -4.11
C GLY A 115 6.49 2.92 -3.50
N ALA A 116 6.42 4.14 -4.04
CA ALA A 116 7.08 5.31 -3.47
C ALA A 116 6.56 5.66 -2.08
N HIS A 117 5.25 5.54 -1.84
CA HIS A 117 4.65 5.69 -0.51
C HIS A 117 5.25 4.73 0.52
N TYR A 118 5.57 3.48 0.14
CA TYR A 118 6.22 2.52 1.03
C TYR A 118 7.68 2.85 1.37
N LEU A 119 8.35 3.78 0.67
CA LEU A 119 9.68 4.24 1.08
C LEU A 119 9.66 4.92 2.45
N VAL A 120 8.58 5.66 2.76
CA VAL A 120 8.41 6.28 4.09
C VAL A 120 8.27 5.23 5.19
N PHE A 121 7.80 4.03 4.86
CA PHE A 121 7.58 2.95 5.81
C PHE A 121 8.90 2.34 6.31
N ILE A 122 9.99 2.50 5.53
CA ILE A 122 11.34 2.17 5.99
C ILE A 122 11.67 2.96 7.25
N SER A 123 11.40 4.27 7.24
CA SER A 123 11.64 5.14 8.39
C SER A 123 10.58 5.02 9.49
N LEU A 124 9.31 4.76 9.13
CA LEU A 124 8.25 4.59 10.14
C LEU A 124 8.41 3.33 10.97
N TYR A 125 8.76 2.21 10.33
CA TYR A 125 8.86 0.90 10.99
C TYR A 125 10.28 0.49 11.31
N GLY A 126 11.30 1.07 10.67
CA GLY A 126 12.69 0.63 10.82
C GLY A 126 12.95 -0.77 10.23
N MET A 127 12.12 -1.22 9.27
CA MET A 127 12.17 -2.58 8.72
C MET A 127 12.58 -2.57 7.24
N ARG A 128 13.63 -3.34 6.90
CA ARG A 128 14.10 -3.50 5.51
C ARG A 128 13.06 -4.12 4.57
N LEU A 129 12.09 -4.87 5.11
CA LEU A 129 11.05 -5.50 4.32
C LEU A 129 10.19 -4.47 3.55
N PHE A 130 9.99 -3.26 4.10
CA PHE A 130 9.32 -2.18 3.37
C PHE A 130 10.14 -1.63 2.20
N ALA A 131 11.48 -1.66 2.28
CA ALA A 131 12.33 -1.29 1.16
C ALA A 131 12.19 -2.30 0.00
N VAL A 132 12.11 -3.60 0.32
CA VAL A 132 11.87 -4.64 -0.69
C VAL A 132 10.48 -4.48 -1.29
N LEU A 133 9.44 -4.25 -0.48
CA LEU A 133 8.09 -4.01 -0.97
C LEU A 133 8.03 -2.81 -1.93
N ALA A 134 8.60 -1.68 -1.50
CA ALA A 134 8.68 -0.48 -2.32
C ALA A 134 9.39 -0.74 -3.65
N GLY A 135 10.56 -1.38 -3.61
CA GLY A 135 11.35 -1.70 -4.80
C GLY A 135 10.60 -2.63 -5.77
N VAL A 136 9.95 -3.68 -5.26
CA VAL A 136 9.20 -4.63 -6.10
C VAL A 136 7.99 -3.96 -6.77
N LEU A 137 7.24 -3.13 -6.04
CA LEU A 137 6.09 -2.42 -6.60
C LEU A 137 6.53 -1.39 -7.66
N VAL A 138 7.55 -0.58 -7.36
CA VAL A 138 8.09 0.39 -8.33
C VAL A 138 8.64 -0.32 -9.56
N ALA A 139 9.40 -1.40 -9.39
CA ALA A 139 9.96 -2.16 -10.50
C ALA A 139 8.85 -2.74 -11.39
N LEU A 140 7.81 -3.36 -10.79
CA LEU A 140 6.67 -3.87 -11.54
C LEU A 140 5.96 -2.75 -12.31
N GLY A 141 5.72 -1.61 -11.65
CA GLY A 141 5.10 -0.44 -12.27
C GLY A 141 5.93 0.09 -13.44
N VAL A 142 7.25 0.27 -13.26
CA VAL A 142 8.16 0.74 -14.33
C VAL A 142 8.22 -0.25 -15.50
N ILE A 143 8.36 -1.54 -15.22
CA ILE A 143 8.41 -2.57 -16.26
C ILE A 143 7.11 -2.56 -17.07
N THR A 144 5.95 -2.57 -16.39
CA THR A 144 4.64 -2.62 -17.04
C THR A 144 4.18 -1.27 -17.60
N LEU A 145 4.85 -0.17 -17.27
CA LEU A 145 4.56 1.16 -17.85
C LEU A 145 5.43 1.42 -19.10
N PHE A 146 6.72 1.11 -19.06
CA PHE A 146 7.68 1.49 -20.10
C PHE A 146 8.12 0.35 -21.01
N LEU A 147 8.22 -0.87 -20.49
CA LEU A 147 8.82 -2.00 -21.21
C LEU A 147 7.75 -2.95 -21.77
N LEU A 148 6.68 -3.20 -21.00
CA LEU A 148 5.61 -4.14 -21.30
C LEU A 148 4.22 -3.50 -21.08
N PRO A 149 3.88 -2.38 -21.76
CA PRO A 149 2.64 -1.63 -21.56
C PRO A 149 1.37 -2.45 -21.84
N ASN A 150 1.46 -3.45 -22.71
CA ASN A 150 0.38 -4.41 -22.98
C ASN A 150 0.00 -5.26 -21.76
N LEU A 151 0.89 -5.40 -20.77
CA LEU A 151 0.62 -6.09 -19.50
C LEU A 151 0.14 -5.13 -18.40
N GLY A 152 -0.09 -3.85 -18.72
CA GLY A 152 -0.42 -2.83 -17.75
C GLY A 152 -1.66 -3.14 -16.91
N ALA A 153 -2.75 -3.61 -17.52
CA ALA A 153 -3.94 -4.01 -16.76
C ALA A 153 -3.69 -5.21 -15.83
N VAL A 154 -2.87 -6.18 -16.27
CA VAL A 154 -2.54 -7.39 -15.50
C VAL A 154 -1.69 -7.05 -14.26
N SER A 155 -0.94 -5.95 -14.30
CA SER A 155 -0.12 -5.51 -13.17
C SER A 155 -0.94 -5.24 -11.90
N GLY A 156 -2.24 -4.93 -12.02
CA GLY A 156 -3.17 -4.85 -10.89
C GLY A 156 -3.30 -6.16 -10.10
N TRP A 157 -3.43 -7.29 -10.80
CA TRP A 157 -3.49 -8.62 -10.17
C TRP A 157 -2.15 -9.01 -9.54
N ILE A 158 -1.05 -8.72 -10.22
CA ILE A 158 0.30 -9.02 -9.70
C ILE A 158 0.57 -8.18 -8.44
N GLY A 159 0.17 -6.90 -8.45
CA GLY A 159 0.23 -6.02 -7.28
C GLY A 159 -0.55 -6.57 -6.09
N ALA A 160 -1.78 -7.05 -6.31
CA ALA A 160 -2.57 -7.72 -5.28
C ALA A 160 -1.85 -8.93 -4.68
N GLY A 161 -1.23 -9.76 -5.53
CA GLY A 161 -0.42 -10.91 -5.10
C GLY A 161 0.80 -10.50 -4.28
N ILE A 162 1.54 -9.46 -4.72
CA ILE A 162 2.68 -8.91 -3.97
C ILE A 162 2.22 -8.44 -2.58
N PHE A 163 1.13 -7.68 -2.51
CA PHE A 163 0.58 -7.22 -1.23
C PHE A 163 0.22 -8.38 -0.30
N LEU A 164 -0.40 -9.44 -0.82
CA LEU A 164 -0.75 -10.61 -0.03
C LEU A 164 0.49 -11.32 0.52
N VAL A 165 1.52 -11.52 -0.32
CA VAL A 165 2.79 -12.12 0.11
C VAL A 165 3.43 -11.27 1.20
N PHE A 166 3.51 -9.96 1.03
CA PHE A 166 4.10 -9.07 2.01
C PHE A 166 3.28 -8.95 3.29
N ALA A 167 1.96 -9.07 3.23
CA ALA A 167 1.13 -9.18 4.42
C ALA A 167 1.54 -10.39 5.27
N VAL A 168 1.76 -11.56 4.64
CA VAL A 168 2.22 -12.77 5.34
C VAL A 168 3.64 -12.58 5.88
N LEU A 169 4.56 -12.03 5.09
CA LEU A 169 5.95 -11.81 5.52
C LEU A 169 6.05 -10.83 6.70
N LEU A 170 5.33 -9.71 6.65
CA LEU A 170 5.29 -8.72 7.73
C LEU A 170 4.63 -9.29 8.99
N PHE A 171 3.57 -10.09 8.83
CA PHE A 171 2.93 -10.77 9.95
C PHE A 171 3.89 -11.72 10.66
N ARG A 172 4.70 -12.48 9.92
CA ARG A 172 5.72 -13.38 10.51
C ARG A 172 6.89 -12.60 11.14
N ALA A 173 7.30 -11.50 10.52
CA ALA A 173 8.41 -10.69 11.01
C ALA A 173 8.10 -9.94 12.30
N ARG A 174 6.81 -9.80 12.68
CA ARG A 174 6.40 -9.07 13.88
C ARG A 174 6.99 -9.66 15.18
N ASP A 175 7.20 -10.98 15.22
CA ASP A 175 7.60 -11.72 16.43
C ASP A 175 9.13 -11.69 16.65
N ILE A 176 9.90 -11.27 15.64
CA ILE A 176 11.37 -11.23 15.64
C ILE A 176 11.90 -9.84 16.07
N ALA A 177 11.04 -8.81 16.04
CA ALA A 177 11.46 -7.41 16.18
C ALA A 177 11.46 -6.87 17.63
N HIS A 178 11.56 -7.76 18.63
CA HIS A 178 11.63 -7.44 20.05
C HIS A 178 13.06 -7.32 20.55
#